data_AF-D2HVW6-F1
#
_entry.id   AF-D2HVW6-F1
#
_cell.length_a   1.000
_cell.length_b   1.000
_cell.length_c   1.000
_cell.angle_alpha   90.00
_cell.angle_beta   90.00
_cell.angle_gamma   90.00
#
_symmetry.space_group_name_H-M   'P 1'
#
loop_
_entity.id
_entity.type
_entity.pdbx_description
1 polymer ?
#
loop_
_entity_poly.entity_id
_entity_poly.type
_entity_poly.pdbx_seq_one_letter_code
_entity_poly.pdbx_strand_id
1 'polypeptide(L)'
;MDAVDNIAVAWEELRPATMNSVWKKIWPECVRFQSVSQTDNIAQLQQNIVTLAKNVAFEEAVEADVDQLLRSHEEDLSNEELMQLEQEPVGEGESGEIPPALRQLTTGELSAAFSHFEAGL
;
A
#
# COMPACT_ATOMS: atom_id res chain seq x y z
N MET A 1 11.13 -7.86 -21.63
CA MET A 1 10.65 -7.19 -20.42
C MET A 1 11.86 -6.55 -19.77
N ASP A 2 12.05 -5.26 -20.07
CA ASP A 2 13.08 -4.45 -19.43
C ASP A 2 12.50 -3.69 -18.22
N ALA A 3 13.31 -2.83 -17.59
CA ALA A 3 12.86 -2.08 -16.41
C ALA A 3 11.71 -1.11 -16.73
N VAL A 4 11.66 -0.60 -17.96
CA VAL A 4 10.62 0.34 -18.41
C VAL A 4 9.31 -0.41 -18.59
N ASP A 5 9.36 -1.61 -19.18
CA ASP A 5 8.19 -2.49 -19.32
C ASP A 5 7.58 -2.83 -17.95
N ASN A 6 8.42 -3.18 -16.96
CA ASN A 6 7.94 -3.51 -15.61
C ASN A 6 7.26 -2.32 -14.93
N ILE A 7 7.83 -1.12 -15.06
CA ILE A 7 7.23 0.09 -14.48
C ILE A 7 5.91 0.41 -15.18
N ALA A 8 5.83 0.27 -16.51
CA ALA A 8 4.60 0.50 -17.24
C ALA A 8 3.47 -0.44 -16.79
N VAL A 9 3.76 -1.73 -16.63
CA VAL A 9 2.80 -2.72 -16.13
C VAL A 9 2.35 -2.39 -14.69
N ALA A 10 3.30 -2.16 -13.77
CA ALA A 10 2.98 -1.79 -12.40
C ALA A 10 2.20 -0.46 -12.30
N TRP A 11 2.46 0.48 -13.23
CA TRP A 11 1.76 1.74 -13.32
C TRP A 11 0.31 1.58 -13.77
N GLU A 12 0.02 0.65 -14.68
CA GLU A 12 -1.34 0.33 -15.09
C GLU A 12 -2.15 -0.38 -13.99
N GLU A 13 -1.48 -1.14 -13.10
CA GLU A 13 -2.12 -1.79 -11.95
C GLU A 13 -2.53 -0.79 -10.84
N LEU A 14 -1.92 0.39 -10.81
CA LEU A 14 -2.22 1.41 -9.82
C LEU A 14 -3.58 2.05 -10.06
N ARG A 15 -4.47 1.89 -9.08
CA ARG A 15 -5.77 2.58 -9.10
C ARG A 15 -5.55 4.10 -9.08
N PRO A 16 -6.31 4.89 -9.88
CA PRO A 16 -6.24 6.35 -9.85
C PRO A 16 -6.44 6.96 -8.45
N ALA A 17 -7.24 6.31 -7.61
CA ALA A 17 -7.43 6.72 -6.21
C ALA A 17 -6.11 6.67 -5.40
N THR A 18 -5.31 5.61 -5.56
CA THR A 18 -4.01 5.46 -4.90
C THR A 18 -3.05 6.56 -5.37
N MET A 19 -2.98 6.80 -6.68
CA MET A 19 -2.14 7.84 -7.27
C MET A 19 -2.53 9.24 -6.75
N ASN A 20 -3.83 9.53 -6.74
CA ASN A 20 -4.38 10.80 -6.23
C ASN A 20 -4.08 11.00 -4.74
N SER A 21 -4.11 9.95 -3.91
CA SER A 21 -3.78 10.05 -2.49
C SER A 21 -2.32 10.46 -2.26
N VAL A 22 -1.38 9.92 -3.06
CA VAL A 22 0.04 10.30 -3.01
C VAL A 22 0.24 11.74 -3.48
N TRP A 23 -0.30 12.08 -4.65
CA TRP A 23 -0.17 13.43 -5.21
C TRP A 23 -0.86 14.49 -4.35
N LYS A 24 -1.89 14.14 -3.56
CA LYS A 24 -2.57 15.09 -2.66
C LYS A 24 -1.61 15.69 -1.62
N LYS A 25 -0.62 14.93 -1.15
CA LYS A 25 0.38 15.43 -0.18
C LYS A 25 1.44 16.32 -0.85
N ILE A 26 1.73 16.11 -2.14
CA ILE A 26 2.83 16.78 -2.86
C ILE A 26 2.35 17.95 -3.70
N TRP A 27 1.30 17.74 -4.50
CA TRP A 27 0.72 18.70 -5.41
C TRP A 27 -0.82 18.60 -5.44
N PRO A 28 -1.52 19.22 -4.48
CA PRO A 28 -2.97 19.09 -4.34
C PRO A 28 -3.77 19.53 -5.58
N GLU A 29 -3.29 20.54 -6.31
CA GLU A 29 -3.98 21.15 -7.44
C GLU A 29 -4.07 20.21 -8.66
N CYS A 30 -3.22 19.19 -8.76
CA CYS A 30 -3.27 18.20 -9.82
C CYS A 30 -4.26 17.05 -9.53
N VAL A 31 -4.76 16.96 -8.29
CA VAL A 31 -5.65 15.89 -7.85
C VAL A 31 -7.11 16.25 -8.08
N ARG A 32 -7.76 15.58 -9.03
CA ARG A 32 -9.24 15.65 -9.17
C ARG A 32 -9.89 14.66 -8.21
N PHE A 33 -9.99 15.06 -6.95
CA PHE A 33 -10.69 14.27 -5.94
C PHE A 33 -12.20 14.54 -6.04
N GLN A 34 -12.96 13.58 -6.56
CA GLN A 34 -14.37 13.51 -6.18
C GLN A 34 -14.36 13.01 -4.73
N SER A 35 -14.67 13.87 -3.77
CA SER A 35 -14.92 13.43 -2.41
C SER A 35 -16.16 12.55 -2.45
N VAL A 36 -15.97 11.26 -2.65
CA VAL A 36 -16.89 10.29 -2.07
C VAL A 36 -16.94 10.69 -0.60
N SER A 37 -18.11 11.03 -0.08
CA SER A 37 -18.29 11.45 1.31
C SER A 37 -17.87 10.29 2.22
N GLN A 38 -16.57 10.22 2.47
CA GLN A 38 -15.89 9.10 3.13
C GLN A 38 -16.36 8.97 4.57
N THR A 39 -16.82 10.08 5.15
CA THR A 39 -17.38 10.17 6.51
C THR A 39 -18.70 9.42 6.66
N ASP A 40 -19.59 9.44 5.66
CA ASP A 40 -20.88 8.73 5.74
C ASP A 40 -20.67 7.20 5.64
N ASN A 41 -19.55 6.77 5.06
CA ASN A 41 -19.22 5.36 4.90
C ASN A 41 -18.60 4.74 6.17
N ILE A 42 -17.82 5.50 6.94
CA ILE A 42 -17.07 4.96 8.09
C ILE A 42 -18.01 4.54 9.23
N ALA A 43 -18.99 5.38 9.59
CA ALA A 43 -19.95 5.03 10.65
C ALA A 43 -20.77 3.78 10.27
N GLN A 44 -21.22 3.71 9.01
CA GLN A 44 -21.92 2.54 8.49
C GLN A 44 -21.01 1.29 8.47
N LEU A 45 -19.73 1.46 8.13
CA LEU A 45 -18.73 0.40 8.14
C LEU A 45 -18.48 -0.13 9.56
N GLN A 46 -18.31 0.74 10.55
CA GLN A 46 -18.16 0.36 11.96
C GLN A 46 -19.34 -0.48 12.44
N GLN A 47 -20.57 -0.07 12.11
CA GLN A 47 -21.77 -0.81 12.47
C GLN A 47 -21.88 -2.16 11.75
N ASN A 48 -21.49 -2.23 10.47
CA ASN A 48 -21.42 -3.48 9.74
C ASN A 48 -20.40 -4.46 10.35
N ILE A 49 -19.21 -3.97 10.74
CA ILE A 49 -18.17 -4.77 11.38
C ILE A 49 -18.68 -5.35 12.70
N VAL A 50 -19.31 -4.53 13.56
CA VAL A 50 -19.89 -4.99 14.82
C VAL A 50 -20.99 -6.03 14.59
N THR A 51 -21.82 -5.84 13.55
CA THR A 51 -22.86 -6.80 13.18
C THR A 51 -22.25 -8.14 12.76
N LEU A 52 -21.21 -8.12 11.93
CA LEU A 52 -20.50 -9.33 11.50
C LEU A 52 -19.81 -10.03 12.68
N ALA A 53 -19.20 -9.28 13.60
CA ALA A 53 -18.60 -9.81 14.82
C ALA A 53 -19.63 -10.55 15.69
N LYS A 54 -20.80 -9.95 15.89
CA LYS A 54 -21.91 -10.59 16.60
C LYS A 54 -22.40 -11.87 15.93
N ASN A 55 -22.42 -11.91 14.60
CA ASN A 55 -22.80 -13.10 13.85
C ASN A 55 -21.83 -14.29 14.05
N VAL A 56 -20.57 -14.02 14.43
CA VAL A 56 -19.57 -15.04 14.75
C VAL A 56 -19.42 -15.27 16.26
N ALA A 57 -20.46 -14.95 17.04
CA ALA A 57 -20.52 -15.08 18.50
C ALA A 57 -19.50 -14.20 19.28
N PHE A 58 -19.01 -13.14 18.66
CA PHE A 58 -18.22 -12.11 19.34
C PHE A 58 -19.13 -10.98 19.83
N GLU A 59 -19.95 -11.30 20.85
CA GLU A 59 -21.05 -10.44 21.31
C GLU A 59 -20.60 -9.14 22.01
N GLU A 60 -19.42 -9.16 22.60
CA GLU A 60 -18.86 -8.03 23.36
C GLU A 60 -18.37 -6.88 22.47
N ALA A 61 -18.22 -7.11 21.16
CA ALA A 61 -17.79 -6.08 20.23
C ALA A 61 -18.77 -4.90 20.17
N VAL A 62 -18.23 -3.70 20.38
CA VAL A 62 -18.92 -2.42 20.22
C VAL A 62 -18.21 -1.55 19.21
N GLU A 63 -18.91 -0.52 18.70
CA GLU A 63 -18.36 0.39 17.69
C GLU A 63 -17.11 1.13 18.21
N ALA A 64 -17.01 1.36 19.52
CA ALA A 64 -15.84 1.96 20.15
C ALA A 64 -14.58 1.09 20.02
N ASP A 65 -14.71 -0.24 20.00
CA ASP A 65 -13.58 -1.14 19.82
C ASP A 65 -13.03 -1.04 18.39
N VAL A 66 -13.94 -0.94 17.40
CA VAL A 66 -13.59 -0.75 16.00
C VAL A 66 -12.96 0.62 15.77
N ASP A 67 -13.50 1.67 16.39
CA ASP A 67 -12.92 3.02 16.33
C ASP A 67 -11.51 3.06 16.94
N GLN A 68 -11.32 2.43 18.10
CA GLN A 68 -10.00 2.31 18.73
C GLN A 68 -9.00 1.59 17.83
N LEU A 69 -9.40 0.48 17.20
CA LEU A 69 -8.57 -0.26 16.27
C LEU A 69 -8.19 0.57 15.03
N LEU A 70 -9.14 1.30 14.46
CA LEU A 70 -8.85 2.16 13.31
C LEU A 70 -7.86 3.27 13.67
N ARG A 71 -7.99 3.86 14.87
CA ARG A 71 -7.08 4.90 15.35
C ARG A 71 -5.69 4.38 15.67
N SER A 72 -5.53 3.13 16.15
CA SER A 72 -4.20 2.56 16.38
C SER A 72 -3.40 2.35 15.10
N HIS A 73 -4.04 2.41 13.94
CA HIS A 73 -3.44 2.27 12.61
C HIS A 73 -3.62 3.54 11.75
N GLU A 74 -3.87 4.69 12.37
CA GLU A 74 -3.98 5.96 11.65
C GLU A 74 -2.59 6.48 11.21
N GLU A 75 -1.54 6.12 11.93
CA GLU A 75 -0.17 6.42 11.54
C GLU A 75 0.25 5.53 10.36
N ASP A 76 0.79 6.16 9.31
CA ASP A 76 1.41 5.46 8.19
C ASP A 76 2.54 4.57 8.72
N LEU A 77 2.67 3.35 8.19
CA LEU A 77 3.77 2.44 8.54
C LEU A 77 5.12 3.13 8.32
N SER A 78 6.02 2.98 9.28
CA SER A 78 7.42 3.38 9.12
C SER A 78 8.11 2.57 8.02
N ASN A 79 9.22 3.11 7.49
CA ASN A 79 10.02 2.40 6.49
C ASN A 79 10.53 1.06 7.04
N GLU A 80 10.88 1.01 8.32
CA GLU A 80 11.35 -0.19 9.00
C GLU A 80 10.24 -1.25 9.13
N GLU A 81 8.98 -0.85 9.32
CA GLU A 81 7.83 -1.76 9.34
C GLU A 81 7.47 -2.24 7.92
N LEU A 82 7.56 -1.36 6.92
CA LEU A 82 7.37 -1.75 5.51
C LEU A 82 8.40 -2.80 5.09
N MET A 83 9.67 -2.64 5.47
CA MET A 83 10.72 -3.63 5.22
C MET A 83 10.48 -4.97 5.94
N GLN A 84 9.78 -4.95 7.08
CA GLN A 84 9.44 -6.18 7.80
C GLN A 84 8.30 -6.94 7.13
N LEU A 85 7.31 -6.23 6.55
CA LEU A 85 6.23 -6.86 5.77
C LEU A 85 6.75 -7.58 4.52
N GLU A 86 7.78 -7.06 3.86
CA GLU A 86 8.43 -7.74 2.73
C GLU A 86 9.15 -9.04 3.14
N GLN A 87 9.50 -9.17 4.42
CA GLN A 87 10.19 -10.33 4.98
C GLN A 87 9.24 -11.36 5.57
N GLU A 88 7.94 -11.06 5.68
CA GLU A 88 6.94 -12.04 6.11
C GLU A 88 6.76 -13.06 4.98
N PRO A 89 7.14 -14.34 5.17
CA PRO A 89 6.98 -15.33 4.13
C PRO A 89 5.49 -15.47 3.85
N VAL A 90 5.09 -15.33 2.58
CA VAL A 90 3.75 -15.67 2.09
C VAL A 90 3.51 -17.15 2.39
N GLY A 91 2.98 -17.41 3.57
CA GLY A 91 2.61 -18.72 4.04
C GLY A 91 1.29 -19.12 3.42
N GLU A 92 1.35 -20.21 2.65
CA GLU A 92 0.24 -21.07 2.21
C GLU A 92 -0.39 -20.74 0.85
N GLY A 93 0.37 -21.13 -0.18
CA GLY A 93 -0.14 -21.45 -1.52
C GLY A 93 0.88 -22.34 -2.22
N GLU A 94 0.76 -23.66 -2.06
CA GLU A 94 1.50 -24.63 -2.86
C GLU A 94 1.17 -24.45 -4.35
N SER A 95 2.03 -23.75 -5.09
CA SER A 95 2.28 -24.04 -6.49
C SER A 95 3.64 -23.50 -6.85
N GLY A 96 4.55 -24.41 -7.17
CA GLY A 96 5.90 -24.07 -7.60
C GLY A 96 5.87 -23.27 -8.90
N GLU A 97 6.22 -22.00 -8.79
CA GLU A 97 7.02 -21.27 -9.76
C GLU A 97 7.84 -20.27 -8.95
N ILE A 98 9.15 -20.49 -8.88
CA ILE A 98 10.08 -19.54 -8.29
C ILE A 98 9.95 -18.26 -9.13
N PRO A 99 9.44 -17.14 -8.57
CA PRO A 99 9.43 -15.89 -9.31
C PRO A 99 10.87 -15.59 -9.71
N PRO A 100 11.16 -15.19 -10.97
CA PRO A 100 12.52 -14.84 -11.35
C PRO A 100 13.00 -13.78 -10.36
N ALA A 101 14.15 -14.03 -9.72
CA ALA A 101 14.68 -13.15 -8.70
C ALA A 101 14.60 -11.70 -9.19
N LEU A 102 13.74 -10.90 -8.54
CA LEU A 102 13.58 -9.50 -8.86
C LEU A 102 14.98 -8.88 -8.79
N ARG A 103 15.41 -8.22 -9.88
CA ARG A 103 16.73 -7.60 -9.93
C ARG A 103 16.83 -6.61 -8.79
N GLN A 104 17.68 -6.91 -7.82
CA GLN A 104 17.85 -6.09 -6.63
C GLN A 104 18.61 -4.83 -7.02
N LEU A 105 17.96 -3.67 -6.91
CA LEU A 105 18.61 -2.39 -7.13
C LEU A 105 19.55 -2.11 -5.96
N THR A 106 20.82 -2.45 -6.12
CA THR A 106 21.81 -2.21 -5.05
C THR A 106 22.37 -0.79 -5.11
N THR A 107 22.84 -0.28 -3.98
CA THR A 107 23.56 1.01 -3.92
C THR A 107 24.78 1.03 -4.86
N GLY A 108 25.42 -0.13 -5.09
CA GLY A 108 26.52 -0.28 -6.04
C GLY A 108 26.08 -0.08 -7.49
N GLU A 109 24.95 -0.66 -7.89
CA GLU A 109 24.38 -0.49 -9.23
C GLU A 109 23.93 0.96 -9.48
N LEU A 110 23.32 1.60 -8.48
CA LEU A 110 22.96 3.03 -8.54
C LEU A 110 24.20 3.92 -8.67
N SER A 111 25.24 3.68 -7.87
CA SER A 111 26.48 4.46 -7.95
C SER A 111 27.17 4.32 -9.32
N ALA A 112 27.13 3.13 -9.91
CA ALA A 112 27.65 2.90 -11.25
C ALA A 112 26.85 3.65 -12.32
N ALA A 113 25.52 3.62 -12.24
CA ALA A 113 24.65 4.38 -13.14
C ALA A 113 24.88 5.89 -13.04
N PHE A 114 25.01 6.43 -11.82
CA PHE A 114 25.31 7.85 -11.60
C PHE A 114 26.67 8.28 -12.13
N SER A 115 27.68 7.40 -12.04
CA SER A 115 29.01 7.67 -12.61
C SER A 115 28.98 7.82 -14.14
N HIS A 116 28.09 7.10 -14.82
CA HIS A 116 27.91 7.24 -16.27
C HIS A 116 27.24 8.57 -16.68
N PHE A 117 26.39 9.14 -15.82
CA PHE A 117 25.82 10.47 -16.06
C PHE A 117 26.86 11.58 -15.88
N GLU A 118 27.78 11.43 -14.92
CA GLU A 118 28.86 12.38 -14.67
C GLU A 118 29.96 12.34 -15.76
N ALA A 119 30.22 11.16 -16.33
CA ALA A 119 31.17 10.98 -17.44
C ALA A 119 30.63 11.46 -18.80
N GLY A 120 29.34 11.78 -18.89
CA GLY A 120 28.67 12.26 -20.10
C GLY A 120 28.42 13.78 -20.16
N LEU A 121 28.92 14.54 -19.17
CA LEU A 121 28.86 16.01 -19.12
C LEU A 121 30.22 16.65 -19.47
#